data_AF-A0A1Y6BH83-F1
#
_entry.id   AF-A0A1Y6BH83-F1
#
_cell.length_a   1.000
_cell.length_b   1.000
_cell.length_c   1.000
_cell.angle_alpha   90.00
_cell.angle_beta   90.00
_cell.angle_gamma   90.00
#
_symmetry.space_group_name_H-M   'P 1'
#
loop_
_entity.id
_entity.type
_entity.pdbx_description
1 polymer ?
#
loop_
_entity_poly.entity_id
_entity_poly.type
_entity_poly.pdbx_seq_one_letter_code
_entity_poly.pdbx_strand_id
1 'polypeptide(L)'
;MKKFVVLTLLLLATLAFGEDFSGVVDSIEQEGETIRISGVEYRITGASLVYINDIRVTLDGIEPGMTVNYSLGYDNVAKPLVSKMVLDVSEEKAAIILGH
;
A
#
# COMPACT_ATOMS: atom_id res chain seq x y z
N MET A 1 29.95 -10.45 35.02
CA MET A 1 28.86 -10.37 34.01
C MET A 1 28.30 -8.97 34.02
N LYS A 2 28.24 -8.27 32.87
CA LYS A 2 27.52 -6.99 32.57
C LYS A 2 28.35 -6.10 31.62
N LYS A 3 28.36 -6.39 30.30
CA LYS A 3 28.83 -5.48 29.24
C LYS A 3 28.12 -5.74 27.89
N PHE A 4 26.80 -5.94 27.88
CA PHE A 4 26.09 -6.32 26.64
C PHE A 4 24.79 -5.55 26.38
N VAL A 5 24.64 -4.31 26.84
CA VAL A 5 23.35 -3.58 26.70
C VAL A 5 23.41 -2.34 25.79
N VAL A 6 24.57 -1.96 25.24
CA VAL A 6 24.69 -0.67 24.53
C VAL A 6 24.68 -0.79 22.99
N LEU A 7 24.52 -1.99 22.42
CA LEU A 7 24.61 -2.16 20.96
C LEU A 7 23.26 -2.19 20.22
N THR A 8 22.14 -2.30 20.92
CA THR A 8 20.82 -2.46 20.29
C THR A 8 20.07 -1.15 20.03
N LEU A 9 20.55 -0.01 20.54
CA LEU A 9 19.85 1.28 20.39
C LEU A 9 20.25 2.09 19.15
N LEU A 10 21.24 1.64 18.37
CA LEU A 10 21.77 2.41 17.22
C LEU A 10 21.21 2.01 15.85
N LEU A 11 20.21 1.13 15.80
CA LEU A 11 19.61 0.63 14.55
C LEU A 11 18.30 1.34 14.15
N LEU A 12 17.89 2.37 14.88
CA LEU A 12 16.63 3.11 14.65
C LEU A 12 16.79 4.36 13.75
N ALA A 13 17.95 4.53 13.09
CA ALA A 13 18.26 5.75 12.34
C ALA A 13 18.43 5.55 10.82
N THR A 14 17.80 4.54 10.25
CA THR A 14 17.68 4.36 8.80
C THR A 14 16.23 3.91 8.58
N LEU A 15 15.31 4.71 8.08
CA LEU A 15 15.17 5.03 6.67
C LEU A 15 14.12 6.16 6.55
N ALA A 16 14.56 7.38 6.26
CA ALA A 16 13.66 8.48 5.87
C ALA A 16 13.54 8.53 4.33
N PHE A 17 13.30 7.37 3.72
CA PHE A 17 12.96 7.22 2.31
C PHE A 17 11.49 6.78 2.30
N GLY A 18 10.65 7.39 1.44
CA GLY A 18 9.22 7.08 1.38
C GLY A 18 8.99 5.57 1.47
N GLU A 19 8.36 5.12 2.55
CA GLU A 19 8.26 3.71 2.84
C GLU A 19 7.28 3.09 1.84
N ASP A 20 7.83 2.26 0.95
CA ASP A 20 7.04 1.34 0.15
C ASP A 20 6.77 0.09 0.99
N PHE A 21 5.50 -0.25 1.12
CA PHE A 21 4.99 -1.38 1.85
C PHE A 21 4.45 -2.42 0.90
N SER A 22 4.34 -3.66 1.37
CA SER A 22 3.68 -4.76 0.64
C SER A 22 2.62 -5.39 1.51
N GLY A 23 1.50 -5.80 0.93
CA GLY A 23 0.46 -6.52 1.67
C GLY A 23 -0.61 -7.13 0.77
N VAL A 24 -1.61 -7.72 1.40
CA VAL A 24 -2.78 -8.30 0.73
C VAL A 24 -4.00 -7.47 1.06
N VAL A 25 -4.80 -7.11 0.05
CA VAL A 25 -6.04 -6.37 0.25
C VAL A 25 -7.06 -7.28 0.93
N ASP A 26 -7.52 -6.91 2.12
CA ASP A 26 -8.60 -7.64 2.81
C ASP A 26 -9.98 -7.12 2.39
N SER A 27 -10.11 -5.79 2.25
CA SER A 27 -11.36 -5.14 1.86
C SER A 27 -11.11 -3.74 1.30
N ILE A 28 -12.00 -3.27 0.44
CA ILE A 28 -12.00 -1.90 -0.10
C ILE A 28 -13.43 -1.35 -0.10
N GLU A 29 -13.60 -0.13 0.40
CA GLU A 29 -14.85 0.62 0.42
C GLU A 29 -14.59 2.00 -0.20
N GLN A 30 -14.87 2.16 -1.50
CA GLN A 30 -14.53 3.39 -2.23
C GLN A 30 -15.34 4.60 -1.73
N GLU A 31 -16.64 4.45 -1.48
CA GLU A 31 -17.49 5.53 -0.92
C GLU A 31 -17.08 5.90 0.51
N GLY A 32 -16.58 4.92 1.27
CA GLY A 32 -16.03 5.11 2.61
C GLY A 32 -14.56 5.56 2.62
N GLU A 33 -13.95 5.76 1.44
CA GLU A 33 -12.54 6.09 1.25
C GLU A 33 -11.58 5.21 2.08
N THR A 34 -11.93 3.94 2.24
CA THR A 34 -11.24 3.04 3.18
C THR A 34 -10.75 1.79 2.46
N ILE A 35 -9.52 1.39 2.78
CA ILE A 35 -8.94 0.12 2.33
C ILE A 35 -8.27 -0.56 3.52
N ARG A 36 -8.45 -1.87 3.64
CA ARG A 36 -7.75 -2.69 4.62
C ARG A 36 -6.73 -3.57 3.92
N ILE A 37 -5.48 -3.49 4.36
CA ILE A 37 -4.37 -4.24 3.80
C ILE A 37 -3.66 -4.96 4.94
N SER A 38 -3.59 -6.29 4.88
CA SER A 38 -2.96 -7.15 5.89
C SER A 38 -3.41 -6.86 7.33
N GLY A 39 -4.71 -6.60 7.53
CA GLY A 39 -5.35 -6.30 8.81
C GLY A 39 -5.29 -4.83 9.24
N VAL A 40 -4.60 -3.97 8.50
CA VAL A 40 -4.43 -2.55 8.85
C VAL A 40 -5.31 -1.68 7.95
N GLU A 41 -6.01 -0.74 8.55
CA GLU A 41 -6.93 0.14 7.85
C GLU A 41 -6.26 1.46 7.46
N TYR A 42 -6.40 1.82 6.18
CA TYR A 42 -5.85 3.02 5.57
C TYR A 42 -6.95 3.79 4.84
N ARG A 43 -6.66 5.06 4.52
CA ARG A 43 -7.49 5.81 3.59
C ARG A 43 -7.06 5.55 2.16
N ILE A 44 -8.01 5.51 1.24
CA ILE A 44 -7.78 5.50 -0.21
C ILE A 44 -8.78 6.43 -0.87
N THR A 45 -8.35 7.25 -1.82
CA THR A 45 -9.21 8.26 -2.46
C THR A 45 -9.09 8.16 -3.97
N GLY A 46 -9.98 8.80 -4.72
CA GLY A 46 -9.85 8.89 -6.19
C GLY A 46 -8.56 9.59 -6.67
N ALA A 47 -7.85 10.30 -5.78
CA ALA A 47 -6.55 10.90 -6.08
C ALA A 47 -5.38 9.91 -5.95
N SER A 48 -5.58 8.76 -5.30
CA SER A 48 -4.58 7.70 -5.16
C SER A 48 -4.18 7.15 -6.53
N LEU A 49 -2.88 6.95 -6.73
CA LEU A 49 -2.34 6.49 -8.01
C LEU A 49 -2.21 4.96 -8.01
N VAL A 50 -3.05 4.26 -8.76
CA VAL A 50 -3.02 2.78 -8.86
C VAL A 50 -2.43 2.35 -10.20
N TYR A 51 -1.57 1.34 -10.20
CA TYR A 51 -0.88 0.85 -11.38
C TYR A 51 -0.90 -0.68 -11.50
N ILE A 52 -0.89 -1.17 -12.74
CA ILE A 52 -0.59 -2.55 -13.13
C ILE A 52 0.46 -2.49 -14.23
N ASN A 53 1.63 -3.12 -14.07
CA ASN A 53 2.70 -3.16 -15.09
C ASN A 53 2.96 -1.77 -15.73
N ASP A 54 3.10 -0.74 -14.89
CA ASP A 54 3.30 0.68 -15.25
C ASP A 54 2.10 1.42 -15.86
N ILE A 55 0.97 0.75 -16.10
CA ILE A 55 -0.25 1.38 -16.61
C ILE A 55 -1.11 1.83 -15.43
N ARG A 56 -1.52 3.11 -15.45
CA ARG A 56 -2.42 3.67 -14.44
C ARG A 56 -3.84 3.14 -14.63
N VAL A 57 -4.44 2.66 -13.54
CA VAL A 57 -5.82 2.12 -13.49
C VAL A 57 -6.68 2.87 -12.46
N THR A 58 -8.00 2.66 -12.51
CA THR A 58 -8.92 3.17 -11.49
C THR A 58 -8.92 2.27 -10.24
N LEU A 59 -9.56 2.73 -9.17
CA LEU A 59 -9.74 1.93 -7.94
C LEU A 59 -10.59 0.67 -8.17
N ASP A 60 -11.36 0.62 -9.26
CA ASP A 60 -12.28 -0.48 -9.58
C ASP A 60 -11.56 -1.79 -9.88
N GLY A 61 -10.29 -1.71 -10.28
CA GLY A 61 -9.46 -2.89 -10.52
C GLY A 61 -8.93 -3.55 -9.24
N ILE A 62 -9.22 -3.00 -8.06
CA ILE A 62 -8.75 -3.52 -6.77
C ILE A 62 -9.79 -4.47 -6.19
N GLU A 63 -9.40 -5.72 -5.97
CA GLU A 63 -10.25 -6.75 -5.37
C GLU A 63 -9.61 -7.30 -4.08
N PRO A 64 -10.43 -7.76 -3.11
CA PRO A 64 -9.92 -8.53 -1.98
C PRO A 64 -9.11 -9.76 -2.41
N GLY A 65 -8.01 -10.03 -1.71
CA GLY A 65 -7.08 -11.12 -1.99
C GLY A 65 -5.93 -10.75 -2.92
N MET A 66 -5.91 -9.54 -3.50
CA MET A 66 -4.81 -9.09 -4.34
C MET A 66 -3.58 -8.71 -3.50
N THR A 67 -2.41 -9.12 -3.98
CA THR A 67 -1.12 -8.63 -3.47
C THR A 67 -0.84 -7.26 -4.05
N VAL A 68 -0.42 -6.33 -3.20
CA VAL A 68 -0.14 -4.94 -3.59
C VAL A 68 1.14 -4.43 -2.96
N ASN A 69 1.83 -3.57 -3.70
CA ASN A 69 2.88 -2.72 -3.17
C ASN A 69 2.36 -1.29 -3.11
N TYR A 70 2.51 -0.60 -1.99
CA TYR A 70 1.88 0.70 -1.78
C TYR A 70 2.77 1.66 -1.00
N SER A 71 2.62 2.94 -1.30
CA SER A 71 3.30 4.01 -0.58
C SER A 71 2.26 4.81 0.22
N LEU A 72 2.64 5.24 1.42
CA LEU A 72 1.79 6.08 2.24
C LEU A 72 2.12 7.57 2.01
N GLY A 73 1.08 8.36 1.87
CA GLY A 73 1.09 9.81 1.99
C GLY A 73 0.54 10.23 3.35
N TYR A 74 1.00 11.38 3.82
CA TYR A 74 0.46 12.03 5.00
C TYR A 74 -0.27 13.29 4.54
N ASP A 75 -1.61 13.23 4.54
CA ASP A 75 -2.42 14.44 4.56
C ASP A 75 -2.64 14.86 6.03
N ASN A 76 -3.19 16.06 6.27
CA ASN A 76 -3.44 16.57 7.62
C ASN A 76 -4.54 15.81 8.40
N VAL A 77 -4.90 14.60 7.95
CA VAL A 77 -5.96 13.77 8.52
C VAL A 77 -5.34 12.64 9.35
N ALA A 78 -6.02 12.23 10.43
CA ALA A 78 -5.49 11.33 11.45
C ALA A 78 -5.16 9.89 10.97
N LYS A 79 -5.48 9.51 9.73
CA LYS A 79 -5.21 8.18 9.18
C LYS A 79 -4.27 8.29 7.96
N PRO A 80 -3.27 7.41 7.81
CA PRO A 80 -2.40 7.41 6.63
C PRO A 80 -3.19 7.18 5.35
N LEU A 81 -2.82 7.90 4.29
CA LEU A 81 -3.43 7.82 2.97
C LEU A 81 -2.56 6.92 2.07
N VAL A 82 -3.16 5.94 1.40
CA VAL A 82 -2.47 5.23 0.32
C VAL A 82 -2.35 6.18 -0.86
N SER A 83 -1.15 6.70 -1.10
CA SER A 83 -0.90 7.71 -2.15
C SER A 83 -0.60 7.06 -3.49
N LYS A 84 0.08 5.91 -3.48
CA LYS A 84 0.40 5.10 -4.64
C LYS A 84 0.21 3.62 -4.32
N MET A 85 -0.27 2.85 -5.29
CA MET A 85 -0.42 1.41 -5.22
C MET A 85 -0.03 0.77 -6.56
N VAL A 86 0.67 -0.35 -6.51
CA VAL A 86 0.99 -1.22 -7.64
C VAL A 86 0.40 -2.58 -7.34
N LEU A 87 -0.50 -3.06 -8.20
CA LEU A 87 -1.12 -4.36 -8.06
C LEU A 87 -0.18 -5.43 -8.62
N ASP A 88 0.18 -6.40 -7.79
CA ASP A 88 0.98 -7.55 -8.18
C ASP A 88 0.03 -8.68 -8.62
N VAL A 89 -0.29 -8.67 -9.91
CA VAL A 89 -1.24 -9.59 -10.54
C VAL A 89 -0.58 -10.32 -11.70
N SER A 90 -1.07 -11.53 -12.01
CA SER A 90 -0.59 -12.28 -13.18
C SER A 90 -0.85 -11.54 -14.49
N GLU A 91 -0.06 -11.82 -15.53
CA GLU A 91 -0.26 -11.22 -16.86
C GLU A 91 -1.67 -11.45 -17.42
N GLU A 92 -2.25 -12.63 -17.17
CA GLU A 92 -3.62 -12.95 -17.57
C GLU A 92 -4.65 -12.04 -16.88
N LYS A 93 -4.53 -11.86 -15.55
CA LYS A 93 -5.42 -10.97 -14.78
C LYS A 93 -5.20 -9.51 -15.18
N ALA A 94 -3.94 -9.10 -15.39
CA ALA A 94 -3.62 -7.77 -15.91
C ALA A 94 -4.30 -7.51 -17.25
N ALA A 95 -4.25 -8.46 -18.19
CA ALA A 95 -4.89 -8.32 -19.50
C ALA A 95 -6.42 -8.16 -19.40
N ILE A 96 -7.06 -8.84 -18.44
CA ILE A 96 -8.50 -8.68 -18.18
C ILE A 96 -8.81 -7.27 -17.66
N ILE A 97 -8.04 -6.80 -16.67
CA ILE A 97 -8.29 -5.48 -16.04
C ILE A 97 -7.97 -4.34 -17.03
N LEU A 98 -6.92 -4.49 -17.83
CA LEU A 98 -6.45 -3.46 -18.77
C LEU A 98 -7.17 -3.48 -20.12
N GLY A 99 -7.81 -4.60 -20.48
CA GLY A 99 -8.59 -4.74 -21.71
C GLY A 99 -10.03 -4.22 -21.60
N HIS A 100 -10.44 -3.78 -20.40
CA HIS A 100 -11.76 -3.27 -20.09
C HIS A 100 -11.82 -1.74 -20.07
#